data_AF-A0A4Q3R4C3-F1
#
_entry.id   AF-A0A4Q3R4C3-F1
#
_cell.length_a   1.000
_cell.length_b   1.000
_cell.length_c   1.000
_cell.angle_alpha   90.00
_cell.angle_beta   90.00
_cell.angle_gamma   90.00
#
_symmetry.space_group_name_H-M   'P 1'
#
loop_
_entity.id
_entity.type
_entity.pdbx_description
1 polymer ?
#
loop_
_entity_poly.entity_id
_entity_poly.type
_entity_poly.pdbx_seq_one_letter_code
_entity_poly.pdbx_strand_id
1 'polypeptide(L)'
;KVAHEKKLPPFVIFLESSLEDMATMYPTTMAELEKISGVSKGKSLRYGKPFLDMIVAYVEANDIVKPDDFVMKSVANRKNNKIFIIQNVDKKIPLETIAKTKDLKIEELLEEMETIVASGTKLNLDYAINEMVDEYDQEEIIDYFKSCETSSLQVAQEELVESGFNWEQLKLMRIKFLCVYGN
;
A
#
# COMPACT_ATOMS: atom_id res chain seq x y z
N LYS A 1 15.69 3.66 9.06
CA LYS A 1 16.55 2.46 9.25
C LYS A 1 16.06 1.26 8.43
N VAL A 2 14.88 0.69 8.72
CA VAL A 2 14.36 -0.51 8.04
C VAL A 2 14.28 -0.35 6.51
N ALA A 3 13.73 0.77 6.03
CA ALA A 3 13.65 1.10 4.61
C ALA A 3 15.02 1.01 3.88
N HIS A 4 16.04 1.64 4.45
CA HIS A 4 17.42 1.61 3.94
C HIS A 4 18.01 0.19 3.92
N GLU A 5 17.82 -0.59 4.98
CA GLU A 5 18.28 -1.99 5.04
C GLU A 5 17.60 -2.86 3.98
N LYS A 6 16.33 -2.56 3.66
CA LYS A 6 15.55 -3.27 2.64
C LYS A 6 15.76 -2.71 1.23
N LYS A 7 16.47 -1.59 1.08
CA LYS A 7 16.60 -0.85 -0.19
C LYS A 7 15.23 -0.58 -0.83
N LEU A 8 14.28 -0.15 0.00
CA LEU A 8 12.93 0.21 -0.41
C LEU A 8 12.57 1.58 0.17
N PRO A 9 11.72 2.37 -0.51
CA PRO A 9 11.21 3.59 0.06
C PRO A 9 10.45 3.37 1.39
N PRO A 10 10.45 4.35 2.31
CA PRO A 10 9.77 4.23 3.60
C PRO A 10 8.28 3.85 3.49
N PHE A 11 7.55 4.46 2.54
CA PHE A 11 6.11 4.24 2.36
C PHE A 11 5.74 2.80 1.94
N VAL A 12 6.71 2.04 1.40
CA VAL A 12 6.52 0.63 1.07
C VAL A 12 6.44 -0.21 2.34
N ILE A 13 7.22 0.16 3.35
CA ILE A 13 7.28 -0.52 4.64
C ILE A 13 5.97 -0.28 5.39
N PHE A 14 5.73 0.97 5.79
CA PHE A 14 4.50 1.42 6.43
C PHE A 14 4.13 2.80 5.90
N LEU A 15 2.83 3.02 5.70
CA LEU A 15 2.32 4.35 5.36
C LEU A 15 2.43 5.26 6.59
N GLU A 16 2.47 6.55 6.37
CA GLU A 16 2.49 7.55 7.44
C GLU A 16 1.32 7.36 8.41
N SER A 17 0.10 7.15 7.89
CA SER A 17 -1.08 6.85 8.71
C SER A 17 -0.93 5.59 9.55
N SER A 18 -0.25 4.55 9.04
CA SER A 18 0.06 3.36 9.84
C SER A 18 1.04 3.66 10.97
N LEU A 19 2.02 4.54 10.75
CA LEU A 19 2.98 4.95 11.78
C LEU A 19 2.31 5.84 12.84
N GLU A 20 1.42 6.74 12.45
CA GLU A 20 0.60 7.55 13.36
C GLU A 20 -0.31 6.67 14.22
N ASP A 21 -0.97 5.69 13.61
CA ASP A 21 -1.77 4.70 14.34
C ASP A 21 -0.91 3.89 15.34
N MET A 22 0.30 3.48 14.96
CA MET A 22 1.24 2.81 15.88
C MET A 22 1.63 3.72 17.06
N ALA A 23 1.89 5.01 16.80
CA ALA A 23 2.22 6.00 17.81
C ALA A 23 1.04 6.34 18.74
N THR A 24 -0.19 6.04 18.32
CA THR A 24 -1.40 6.25 19.12
C THR A 24 -1.78 5.00 19.93
N MET A 25 -1.65 3.82 19.31
CA MET A 25 -2.13 2.56 19.88
C MET A 25 -1.07 1.77 20.63
N TYR A 26 0.21 2.08 20.43
CA TYR A 26 1.36 1.43 21.08
C TYR A 26 1.31 -0.11 21.01
N PRO A 27 1.25 -0.72 19.82
CA PRO A 27 1.29 -2.18 19.70
C PRO A 27 2.61 -2.71 20.25
N THR A 28 2.51 -3.71 21.13
CA THR A 28 3.64 -4.39 21.79
C THR A 28 3.76 -5.85 21.39
N THR A 29 2.75 -6.39 20.70
CA THR A 29 2.76 -7.75 20.17
C THR A 29 2.51 -7.74 18.66
N MET A 30 2.92 -8.80 17.97
CA MET A 30 2.62 -8.96 16.53
C MET A 30 1.11 -8.96 16.25
N ALA A 31 0.33 -9.56 17.14
CA ALA A 31 -1.13 -9.60 17.01
C ALA A 31 -1.77 -8.20 17.16
N GLU A 32 -1.20 -7.33 18.00
CA GLU A 32 -1.63 -5.93 18.09
C GLU A 32 -1.18 -5.12 16.87
N LEU A 33 0.04 -5.37 16.38
CA LEU A 33 0.57 -4.69 15.19
C LEU A 33 -0.29 -4.98 13.94
N GLU A 34 -0.77 -6.21 13.78
CA GLU A 34 -1.68 -6.61 12.69
C GLU A 34 -3.06 -5.93 12.75
N LYS A 35 -3.44 -5.33 13.89
CA LYS A 35 -4.67 -4.55 14.01
C LYS A 35 -4.50 -3.09 13.57
N ILE A 36 -3.27 -2.64 13.35
CA ILE A 36 -2.99 -1.29 12.84
C ILE A 36 -3.46 -1.19 11.39
N SER A 37 -4.13 -0.09 11.05
CA SER A 37 -4.61 0.15 9.70
C SER A 37 -3.46 0.16 8.69
N GLY A 38 -3.61 -0.58 7.59
CA GLY A 38 -2.56 -0.68 6.56
C GLY A 38 -1.38 -1.60 6.92
N VAL A 39 -1.45 -2.30 8.07
CA VAL A 39 -0.44 -3.30 8.46
C VAL A 39 -0.98 -4.70 8.21
N SER A 40 -0.62 -5.24 7.06
CA SER A 40 -0.95 -6.64 6.73
C SER A 40 -0.12 -7.62 7.55
N LYS A 41 -0.58 -8.88 7.63
CA LYS A 41 0.20 -9.98 8.20
C LYS A 41 1.56 -10.19 7.51
N GLY A 42 1.63 -9.94 6.20
CA GLY A 42 2.90 -9.99 5.46
C GLY A 42 3.86 -8.91 5.95
N LYS A 43 3.38 -7.67 6.07
CA LYS A 43 4.15 -6.53 6.57
C LYS A 43 4.55 -6.66 8.03
N SER A 44 3.66 -7.12 8.90
CA SER A 44 3.97 -7.34 10.33
C SER A 44 5.13 -8.31 10.49
N LEU A 45 5.10 -9.44 9.78
CA LEU A 45 6.16 -10.45 9.80
C LEU A 45 7.46 -9.95 9.16
N ARG A 46 7.37 -9.26 8.02
CA ARG A 46 8.54 -8.85 7.22
C ARG A 46 9.26 -7.63 7.79
N TYR A 47 8.53 -6.71 8.41
CA TYR A 47 9.03 -5.40 8.80
C TYR A 47 8.73 -5.01 10.25
N GLY A 48 7.81 -5.68 10.93
CA GLY A 48 7.25 -5.22 12.20
C GLY A 48 8.18 -5.32 13.41
N LYS A 49 9.12 -6.28 13.43
CA LYS A 49 9.95 -6.57 14.62
C LYS A 49 10.73 -5.34 15.14
N PRO A 50 11.48 -4.57 14.31
CA PRO A 50 12.17 -3.38 14.77
C PRO A 50 11.25 -2.27 15.32
N PHE A 51 10.02 -2.18 14.81
CA PHE A 51 9.03 -1.20 15.28
C PHE A 51 8.46 -1.62 16.63
N LEU A 52 8.08 -2.90 16.78
CA LEU A 52 7.65 -3.46 18.07
C LEU A 52 8.71 -3.30 19.15
N ASP A 53 9.98 -3.60 18.85
CA ASP A 53 11.06 -3.49 19.81
C ASP A 53 11.23 -2.03 20.31
N MET A 54 11.09 -1.06 19.40
CA MET A 54 11.11 0.37 19.74
C MET A 54 9.90 0.78 20.60
N ILE A 55 8.70 0.34 20.22
CA ILE A 55 7.46 0.68 20.91
C ILE A 55 7.44 0.07 22.32
N VAL A 56 7.84 -1.20 22.46
CA VAL A 56 7.95 -1.89 23.75
C VAL A 56 8.91 -1.15 24.68
N ALA A 57 10.11 -0.83 24.21
CA ALA A 57 11.09 -0.09 25.00
C ALA A 57 10.55 1.29 25.42
N TYR A 58 9.82 1.98 24.54
CA TYR A 58 9.22 3.28 24.85
C TYR A 58 8.08 3.16 25.88
N VAL A 59 7.21 2.17 25.76
CA VAL A 59 6.11 1.90 26.70
C VAL A 59 6.65 1.57 28.09
N GLU A 60 7.66 0.70 28.17
CA GLU A 60 8.30 0.31 29.43
C GLU A 60 9.03 1.48 30.10
N ALA A 61 9.76 2.29 29.33
CA ALA A 61 10.54 3.40 29.87
C ALA A 61 9.69 4.58 30.38
N ASN A 62 8.43 4.68 29.95
CA ASN A 62 7.53 5.79 30.26
C ASN A 62 6.27 5.36 31.02
N ASP A 63 6.18 4.10 31.46
CA ASP A 63 5.02 3.53 32.16
C ASP A 63 3.68 3.81 31.44
N ILE A 64 3.67 3.66 30.11
CA ILE A 64 2.50 4.01 29.28
C ILE A 64 1.39 2.97 29.49
N VAL A 65 0.21 3.46 29.87
CA VAL A 65 -1.02 2.66 29.85
C VAL A 65 -1.56 2.64 28.42
N LYS A 66 -1.52 1.46 27.79
CA LYS A 66 -2.03 1.28 26.43
C LYS A 66 -3.57 1.40 26.40
N PRO A 67 -4.16 1.86 25.28
CA PRO A 67 -5.61 1.76 25.08
C PRO A 67 -6.08 0.30 25.12
N ASP A 68 -7.21 0.04 25.79
CA ASP A 68 -7.77 -1.31 25.92
C ASP A 68 -8.34 -1.87 24.61
N ASP A 69 -8.72 -0.99 23.68
CA ASP A 69 -9.48 -1.38 22.50
C ASP A 69 -8.86 -0.87 21.19
N PHE A 70 -8.33 -1.80 20.39
CA PHE A 70 -8.01 -1.56 18.99
C PHE A 70 -9.33 -1.54 18.21
N VAL A 71 -10.08 -0.45 18.32
CA VAL A 71 -11.34 -0.29 17.58
C VAL A 71 -11.00 -0.20 16.09
N MET A 72 -11.18 -1.31 15.37
CA MET A 72 -11.18 -1.32 13.91
C MET A 72 -12.27 -0.33 13.46
N LYS A 73 -11.89 0.87 13.00
CA LYS A 73 -12.76 1.76 12.24
C LYS A 73 -13.02 1.13 10.88
N SER A 74 -13.81 0.06 10.83
CA SER A 74 -14.25 -0.50 9.56
C SER A 74 -15.42 0.34 9.07
N VAL A 75 -15.15 1.27 8.14
CA VAL A 75 -16.20 1.99 7.43
C VAL A 75 -17.01 0.95 6.66
N ALA A 76 -18.23 0.66 7.13
CA ALA A 76 -19.05 -0.48 6.71
C ALA A 76 -19.32 -0.56 5.20
N ASN A 77 -19.21 0.56 4.47
CA ASN A 77 -19.45 0.62 3.02
C ASN A 77 -18.28 0.16 2.14
N ARG A 78 -17.01 0.20 2.61
CA ARG A 78 -15.86 -0.17 1.75
C ARG A 78 -15.72 -1.68 1.53
N LYS A 79 -16.26 -2.51 2.43
CA LYS A 79 -16.10 -3.98 2.36
C LYS A 79 -16.74 -4.60 1.11
N ASN A 80 -17.84 -4.02 0.60
CA ASN A 80 -18.55 -4.55 -0.57
C ASN A 80 -17.83 -4.31 -1.90
N ASN A 81 -17.05 -3.23 -2.01
CA ASN A 81 -16.28 -2.93 -3.22
C ASN A 81 -15.01 -3.78 -3.28
N LYS A 82 -14.33 -3.95 -2.14
CA LYS A 82 -13.09 -4.74 -2.06
C LYS A 82 -13.22 -6.15 -2.64
N ILE A 83 -14.19 -6.94 -2.17
CA ILE A 83 -14.37 -8.32 -2.64
C ILE A 83 -14.67 -8.35 -4.14
N PHE A 84 -15.53 -7.44 -4.60
CA PHE A 84 -15.88 -7.34 -6.01
C PHE A 84 -14.67 -7.00 -6.88
N ILE A 85 -13.86 -6.02 -6.47
CA ILE A 85 -12.66 -5.61 -7.21
C ILE A 85 -11.69 -6.79 -7.32
N ILE A 86 -11.36 -7.45 -6.20
CA ILE A 86 -10.46 -8.61 -6.17
C ILE A 86 -10.93 -9.69 -7.16
N GLN A 87 -12.20 -10.09 -7.06
CA GLN A 87 -12.75 -11.17 -7.90
C GLN A 87 -12.76 -10.83 -9.40
N ASN A 88 -12.96 -9.56 -9.77
CA ASN A 88 -13.00 -9.17 -11.17
C ASN A 88 -11.59 -8.93 -11.75
N VAL A 89 -10.64 -8.48 -10.93
CA VAL A 89 -9.22 -8.45 -11.30
C VAL A 89 -8.70 -9.87 -11.54
N ASP A 90 -9.02 -10.83 -10.68
CA ASP A 90 -8.63 -12.24 -10.87
C ASP A 90 -9.19 -12.84 -12.17
N LYS A 91 -10.38 -12.39 -12.59
CA LYS A 91 -11.00 -12.75 -13.87
C LYS A 91 -10.48 -11.94 -15.05
N LYS A 92 -9.54 -11.02 -14.82
CA LYS A 92 -8.95 -10.11 -15.82
C LYS A 92 -10.00 -9.26 -16.55
N ILE A 93 -11.02 -8.81 -15.82
CA ILE A 93 -12.03 -7.89 -16.37
C ILE A 93 -11.38 -6.52 -16.58
N PRO A 94 -11.64 -5.82 -17.71
CA PRO A 94 -11.13 -4.47 -17.95
C PRO A 94 -11.48 -3.50 -16.81
N LEU A 95 -10.54 -2.66 -16.41
CA LEU A 95 -10.66 -1.82 -15.21
C LEU A 95 -11.82 -0.83 -15.32
N GLU A 96 -12.04 -0.28 -16.51
CA GLU A 96 -13.14 0.63 -16.84
C GLU A 96 -14.49 -0.07 -16.67
N THR A 97 -14.57 -1.38 -16.96
CA THR A 97 -15.78 -2.18 -16.75
C THR A 97 -16.02 -2.40 -15.25
N ILE A 98 -14.96 -2.67 -14.47
CA ILE A 98 -15.04 -2.80 -13.02
C ILE A 98 -15.52 -1.49 -12.39
N ALA A 99 -14.91 -0.37 -12.78
CA ALA A 99 -15.23 0.97 -12.31
C ALA A 99 -16.69 1.33 -12.61
N LYS A 100 -17.11 1.17 -13.88
CA LYS A 100 -18.49 1.42 -14.32
C LYS A 100 -19.52 0.56 -13.58
N THR A 101 -19.22 -0.71 -13.30
CA THR A 101 -20.15 -1.61 -12.58
C THR A 101 -20.39 -1.16 -11.14
N LYS A 102 -19.44 -0.43 -10.56
CA LYS A 102 -19.52 0.11 -9.20
C LYS A 102 -19.83 1.60 -9.14
N ASP A 103 -20.15 2.21 -10.29
CA ASP A 103 -20.36 3.66 -10.41
C ASP A 103 -19.17 4.47 -9.86
N LEU A 104 -17.96 3.97 -10.12
CA LEU A 104 -16.70 4.61 -9.75
C LEU A 104 -16.06 5.23 -10.97
N LYS A 105 -15.37 6.35 -10.78
CA LYS A 105 -14.35 6.82 -11.71
C LYS A 105 -13.13 5.89 -11.66
N ILE A 106 -12.31 5.92 -12.71
CA ILE A 106 -11.12 5.08 -12.78
C ILE A 106 -10.14 5.42 -11.66
N GLU A 107 -9.99 6.71 -11.32
CA GLU A 107 -9.12 7.16 -10.25
C GLU A 107 -9.57 6.61 -8.88
N GLU A 108 -10.87 6.60 -8.62
CA GLU A 108 -11.47 6.04 -7.40
C GLU A 108 -11.26 4.53 -7.31
N LEU A 109 -11.41 3.80 -8.43
CA LEU A 109 -11.11 2.38 -8.50
C LEU A 109 -9.63 2.10 -8.16
N LEU A 110 -8.71 2.88 -8.73
CA LEU A 110 -7.28 2.71 -8.50
C LEU A 110 -6.86 3.05 -7.05
N GLU A 111 -7.51 4.01 -6.41
CA GLU A 111 -7.34 4.27 -4.97
C GLU A 111 -7.82 3.09 -4.10
N GLU A 112 -8.97 2.51 -4.43
CA GLU A 112 -9.48 1.31 -3.75
C GLU A 112 -8.52 0.12 -3.97
N MET A 113 -7.99 -0.07 -5.18
CA MET A 113 -6.99 -1.10 -5.48
C MET A 113 -5.70 -0.91 -4.67
N GLU A 114 -5.18 0.31 -4.57
CA GLU A 114 -4.02 0.59 -3.73
C GLU A 114 -4.30 0.25 -2.26
N THR A 115 -5.48 0.60 -1.75
CA THR A 115 -5.91 0.25 -0.38
C THR A 115 -5.98 -1.27 -0.19
N ILE A 116 -6.47 -2.00 -1.19
CA ILE A 116 -6.50 -3.47 -1.18
C ILE A 116 -5.09 -4.03 -1.09
N VAL A 117 -4.16 -3.52 -1.89
CA VAL A 117 -2.75 -3.94 -1.86
C VAL A 117 -2.08 -3.57 -0.54
N ALA A 118 -2.31 -2.37 -0.01
CA ALA A 118 -1.79 -1.94 1.29
C ALA A 118 -2.24 -2.86 2.43
N SER A 119 -3.44 -3.44 2.32
CA SER A 119 -3.96 -4.42 3.27
C SER A 119 -3.36 -5.84 3.14
N GLY A 120 -2.42 -6.06 2.22
CA GLY A 120 -1.74 -7.34 2.02
C GLY A 120 -2.34 -8.26 0.97
N THR A 121 -3.40 -7.83 0.30
CA THR A 121 -4.00 -8.63 -0.78
C THR A 121 -3.21 -8.43 -2.06
N LYS A 122 -2.79 -9.51 -2.71
CA LYS A 122 -2.13 -9.42 -4.02
C LYS A 122 -3.18 -9.21 -5.11
N LEU A 123 -2.95 -8.23 -5.98
CA LEU A 123 -3.69 -8.02 -7.21
C LEU A 123 -2.73 -8.25 -8.37
N ASN A 124 -3.15 -9.01 -9.38
CA ASN A 124 -2.40 -9.12 -10.63
C ASN A 124 -3.03 -8.18 -11.67
N LEU A 125 -2.33 -7.08 -11.95
CA LEU A 125 -2.76 -6.07 -12.92
C LEU A 125 -1.98 -6.15 -14.23
N ASP A 126 -1.17 -7.19 -14.46
CA ASP A 126 -0.32 -7.31 -15.65
C ASP A 126 -1.13 -7.25 -16.94
N TYR A 127 -2.36 -7.77 -16.93
CA TYR A 127 -3.25 -7.74 -18.10
C TYR A 127 -3.65 -6.32 -18.51
N ALA A 128 -3.85 -5.41 -17.55
CA ALA A 128 -4.19 -4.02 -17.81
C ALA A 128 -2.92 -3.19 -18.09
N ILE A 129 -1.85 -3.46 -17.33
CA ILE A 129 -0.57 -2.74 -17.48
C ILE A 129 0.03 -2.97 -18.86
N ASN A 130 0.06 -4.22 -19.33
CA ASN A 130 0.66 -4.56 -20.63
C ASN A 130 -0.08 -3.95 -21.83
N GLU A 131 -1.30 -3.44 -21.64
CA GLU A 131 -2.04 -2.71 -22.68
C GLU A 131 -1.67 -1.22 -22.72
N MET A 132 -1.09 -0.68 -21.63
CA MET A 132 -0.86 0.76 -21.46
C MET A 132 0.62 1.13 -21.33
N VAL A 133 1.49 0.21 -20.90
CA VAL A 133 2.89 0.45 -20.58
C VAL A 133 3.71 -0.73 -21.10
N ASP A 134 4.66 -0.47 -22.00
CA ASP A 134 5.52 -1.53 -22.52
C ASP A 134 6.54 -2.01 -21.48
N GLU A 135 7.23 -3.11 -21.76
CA GLU A 135 8.13 -3.75 -20.79
C GLU A 135 9.31 -2.86 -20.39
N TYR A 136 9.82 -2.01 -21.29
CA TYR A 136 10.93 -1.10 -20.99
C TYR A 136 10.47 0.02 -20.06
N ASP A 137 9.33 0.64 -20.37
CA ASP A 137 8.72 1.68 -19.54
C ASP A 137 8.33 1.12 -18.16
N GLN A 138 7.82 -0.12 -18.12
CA GLN A 138 7.54 -0.80 -16.85
C GLN A 138 8.78 -0.94 -15.98
N GLU A 139 9.92 -1.32 -16.56
CA GLU A 139 11.18 -1.46 -15.84
C GLU A 139 11.68 -0.10 -15.33
N GLU A 140 11.64 0.93 -16.17
CA GLU A 140 12.00 2.31 -15.80
C GLU A 140 11.19 2.81 -14.61
N ILE A 141 9.86 2.67 -14.66
CA ILE A 141 8.97 3.12 -13.57
C ILE A 141 9.21 2.31 -12.30
N ILE A 142 9.48 1.01 -12.40
CA ILE A 142 9.80 0.18 -11.24
C ILE A 142 11.11 0.61 -10.59
N ASP A 143 12.13 0.89 -11.38
CA ASP A 143 13.43 1.33 -10.87
C ASP A 143 13.34 2.72 -10.23
N TYR A 144 12.58 3.63 -10.84
CA TYR A 144 12.20 4.90 -10.22
C TYR A 144 11.61 4.68 -8.82
N PHE A 145 10.57 3.84 -8.70
CA PHE A 145 9.91 3.59 -7.42
C PHE A 145 10.80 2.86 -6.40
N LYS A 146 11.84 2.13 -6.81
CA LYS A 146 12.81 1.56 -5.86
C LYS A 146 13.70 2.63 -5.22
N SER A 147 13.99 3.72 -5.94
CA SER A 147 14.90 4.78 -5.51
C SER A 147 14.23 6.02 -4.97
N CYS A 148 12.94 6.25 -5.24
CA CYS A 148 12.26 7.47 -4.81
C CYS A 148 12.09 7.55 -3.28
N GLU A 149 12.03 8.77 -2.76
CA GLU A 149 11.84 9.00 -1.31
C GLU A 149 10.37 9.19 -0.94
N THR A 150 9.55 9.61 -1.90
CA THR A 150 8.15 9.99 -1.69
C THR A 150 7.19 9.06 -2.40
N SER A 151 6.00 8.94 -1.81
CA SER A 151 4.86 8.26 -2.45
C SER A 151 4.04 9.19 -3.35
N SER A 152 4.46 10.44 -3.58
CA SER A 152 3.71 11.39 -4.41
C SER A 152 3.76 10.99 -5.90
N LEU A 153 2.61 10.79 -6.52
CA LEU A 153 2.54 10.53 -7.96
C LEU A 153 2.76 11.80 -8.78
N GLN A 154 2.47 12.97 -8.21
CA GLN A 154 2.76 14.26 -8.83
C GLN A 154 4.27 14.44 -8.98
N VAL A 155 5.03 14.14 -7.92
CA VAL A 155 6.50 14.18 -7.97
C VAL A 155 7.03 13.15 -8.98
N ALA A 156 6.47 11.94 -8.99
CA ALA A 156 6.83 10.93 -10.00
C ALA A 156 6.60 11.41 -11.43
N GLN A 157 5.48 12.11 -11.68
CA GLN A 157 5.16 12.65 -12.99
C GLN A 157 6.09 13.82 -13.38
N GLU A 158 6.49 14.64 -12.43
CA GLU A 158 7.47 15.73 -12.64
C GLU A 158 8.87 15.17 -12.93
N GLU A 159 9.31 14.15 -12.19
CA GLU A 159 10.63 13.54 -12.35
C GLU A 159 10.74 12.65 -13.61
N LEU A 160 9.62 12.05 -14.05
CA LEU A 160 9.54 11.23 -15.28
C LEU A 160 8.87 11.98 -16.45
N VAL A 161 8.94 13.31 -16.46
CA VAL A 161 8.25 14.14 -17.48
C VAL A 161 8.77 13.86 -18.89
N GLU A 162 10.05 13.54 -19.05
CA GLU A 162 10.65 13.24 -20.36
C GLU A 162 10.11 11.95 -20.97
N SER A 163 9.76 10.98 -20.13
CA SER A 163 9.19 9.68 -20.54
C SER A 163 7.70 9.80 -20.87
N GLY A 164 7.04 10.91 -20.49
CA GLY A 164 5.69 11.24 -20.93
C GLY A 164 4.58 10.39 -20.30
N PHE A 165 4.86 9.74 -19.16
CA PHE A 165 3.87 8.90 -18.47
C PHE A 165 2.71 9.72 -17.92
N ASN A 166 1.50 9.22 -18.13
CA ASN A 166 0.31 9.78 -17.53
C ASN A 166 0.09 9.26 -16.10
N TRP A 167 -0.80 9.94 -15.36
CA TRP A 167 -1.09 9.62 -13.97
C TRP A 167 -1.58 8.18 -13.77
N GLU A 168 -2.41 7.68 -14.69
CA GLU A 168 -2.99 6.35 -14.61
C GLU A 168 -1.94 5.24 -14.77
N GLN A 169 -1.02 5.39 -15.73
CA GLN A 169 0.12 4.49 -15.93
C GLN A 169 0.99 4.44 -14.67
N LEU A 170 1.36 5.60 -14.12
CA LEU A 170 2.16 5.68 -12.89
C LEU A 170 1.43 5.08 -11.68
N LYS A 171 0.12 5.30 -11.55
CA LYS A 171 -0.71 4.73 -10.48
C LYS A 171 -0.78 3.21 -10.57
N LEU A 172 -1.02 2.64 -11.75
CA LEU A 172 -1.04 1.20 -11.97
C LEU A 172 0.31 0.55 -11.64
N MET A 173 1.40 1.16 -12.12
CA MET A 173 2.75 0.69 -11.85
C MET A 173 3.12 0.78 -10.38
N ARG A 174 2.68 1.81 -9.67
CA ARG A 174 2.82 1.90 -8.21
C ARG A 174 2.07 0.78 -7.49
N ILE A 175 0.83 0.46 -7.91
CA ILE A 175 0.07 -0.65 -7.30
C ILE A 175 0.80 -1.98 -7.53
N LYS A 176 1.31 -2.22 -8.74
CA LYS A 176 2.16 -3.39 -9.05
C LYS A 176 3.40 -3.43 -8.16
N PHE A 177 4.11 -2.31 -8.03
CA PHE A 177 5.28 -2.16 -7.17
C PHE A 177 4.96 -2.52 -5.71
N LEU A 178 3.88 -1.97 -5.14
CA LEU A 178 3.47 -2.28 -3.76
C LEU A 178 3.08 -3.76 -3.59
N CYS A 179 2.51 -4.38 -4.62
CA CYS A 179 2.18 -5.81 -4.62
C CYS A 179 3.42 -6.71 -4.58
N VAL A 180 4.47 -6.34 -5.32
CA VAL A 180 5.71 -7.12 -5.44
C VAL A 180 6.65 -6.90 -4.25
N TYR A 181 6.79 -5.66 -3.80
CA TYR A 181 7.82 -5.28 -2.82
C TYR A 181 7.26 -4.99 -1.42
N GLY A 182 5.99 -4.60 -1.32
CA GLY A 182 5.37 -4.16 -0.06
C GLY A 182 4.83 -5.28 0.83
N ASN A 183 4.45 -6.42 0.26
CA ASN A 183 3.77 -7.51 0.99
C ASN A 183 4.59 -8.79 1.12
#